data_AF-A0A3M2AQ12-F1
#
_entry.id   AF-A0A3M2AQ12-F1
#
_cell.length_a   1.000
_cell.length_b   1.000
_cell.length_c   1.000
_cell.angle_alpha   90.00
_cell.angle_beta   90.00
_cell.angle_gamma   90.00
#
_symmetry.space_group_name_H-M   'P 1'
#
loop_
_entity.id
_entity.type
_entity.pdbx_description
1 polymer ?
#
loop_
_entity_poly.entity_id
_entity_poly.type
_entity_poly.pdbx_seq_one_letter_code
_entity_poly.pdbx_strand_id
1 'polypeptide(L)'
;VTMFIEIPEEEERKRLLPQLVGIHDHVYFHIGGKHTIRAVADEKSKEDYEYGKAAVVHFLKVKFTDEQAEDFKKEQIRIEINHPNYKAITTLPEEVKQELIKDLTSE
;
A
#
# COMPACT_ATOMS: atom_id res chain seq x y z
N VAL A 1 6.56 -2.45 -3.96
CA VAL A 1 5.23 -2.33 -4.59
C VAL A 1 5.08 -0.92 -5.15
N THR A 2 4.49 -0.78 -6.33
CA THR A 2 4.13 0.53 -6.89
C THR A 2 2.63 0.71 -6.71
N MET A 3 2.21 1.80 -6.07
CA MET A 3 0.81 2.16 -5.87
C MET A 3 0.42 3.24 -6.87
N PHE A 4 -0.71 3.06 -7.55
CA PHE A 4 -1.27 4.01 -8.49
C PHE A 4 -2.57 4.60 -7.94
N ILE A 5 -2.76 5.90 -8.13
CA ILE A 5 -4.04 6.59 -7.89
C ILE A 5 -4.59 6.99 -9.26
N GLU A 6 -5.58 6.25 -9.72
CA GLU A 6 -6.14 6.41 -11.06
C GLU A 6 -7.46 7.20 -10.99
N ILE A 7 -7.41 8.44 -11.47
CA ILE A 7 -8.57 9.32 -11.60
C ILE A 7 -8.61 9.82 -13.05
N PRO A 8 -9.42 9.18 -13.92
CA PRO A 8 -9.42 9.46 -15.36
C PRO A 8 -9.77 10.92 -15.67
N GLU A 9 -10.81 11.42 -15.02
CA GLU A 9 -11.33 12.77 -15.26
C GLU A 9 -10.43 13.84 -14.64
N GLU A 10 -9.98 14.80 -15.45
CA GLU A 10 -9.04 15.84 -15.02
C GLU A 10 -9.59 16.72 -13.91
N GLU A 11 -10.84 17.15 -14.05
CA GLU A 11 -11.49 18.03 -13.06
C GLU A 11 -11.70 17.32 -11.73
N GLU A 12 -12.03 16.03 -11.78
CA GLU A 12 -12.12 15.21 -10.56
C GLU A 12 -10.75 15.01 -9.92
N ARG A 13 -9.72 14.75 -10.71
CA ARG A 13 -8.34 14.58 -10.23
C ARG A 13 -7.84 15.84 -9.52
N LYS A 14 -8.05 17.04 -10.10
CA LYS A 14 -7.69 18.32 -9.47
C LYS A 14 -8.38 18.51 -8.12
N ARG A 15 -9.63 18.04 -7.99
CA ARG A 15 -10.42 18.15 -6.76
C ARG A 15 -10.01 17.13 -5.69
N LEU A 16 -9.71 15.89 -6.08
CA LEU A 16 -9.48 14.78 -5.16
C LEU A 16 -8.04 14.69 -4.65
N LEU A 17 -7.02 14.91 -5.50
CA LEU A 17 -5.62 14.73 -5.08
C LEU A 17 -5.20 15.59 -3.86
N PRO A 18 -5.66 16.85 -3.71
CA PRO A 18 -5.43 17.64 -2.49
C PRO A 18 -6.02 17.01 -1.22
N GLN A 19 -7.06 16.20 -1.35
CA GLN A 19 -7.69 15.52 -0.21
C GLN A 19 -6.97 14.22 0.16
N LEU A 20 -6.05 13.73 -0.68
CA LEU A 20 -5.35 12.46 -0.47
C LEU A 20 -3.89 12.63 -0.02
N VAL A 21 -3.49 13.83 0.38
CA VAL A 21 -2.14 14.10 0.89
C VAL A 21 -1.79 13.12 2.02
N GLY A 22 -0.68 12.39 1.87
CA GLY A 22 -0.25 11.40 2.86
C GLY A 22 -0.98 10.05 2.78
N ILE A 23 -1.76 9.78 1.72
CA ILE A 23 -2.41 8.48 1.52
C ILE A 23 -1.40 7.32 1.51
N HIS A 24 -0.19 7.55 1.00
CA HIS A 24 0.89 6.57 0.95
C HIS A 24 1.36 6.09 2.35
N ASP A 25 1.16 6.90 3.40
CA ASP A 25 1.51 6.53 4.78
C ASP A 25 0.47 5.60 5.43
N HIS A 26 -0.70 5.45 4.82
CA HIS A 26 -1.86 4.75 5.37
C HIS A 26 -2.12 3.41 4.68
N VAL A 27 -1.09 2.80 4.08
CA VAL A 27 -1.16 1.50 3.43
C VAL A 27 -0.68 0.40 4.38
N TYR A 28 -1.50 -0.62 4.60
CA TYR A 28 -1.25 -1.68 5.56
C TYR A 28 -1.45 -3.07 4.95
N PHE A 29 -0.64 -4.02 5.42
CA PHE A 29 -0.73 -5.44 5.11
C PHE A 29 -1.10 -6.19 6.39
N HIS A 30 -2.22 -6.90 6.36
CA HIS A 30 -2.67 -7.74 7.47
C HIS A 30 -2.47 -9.21 7.12
N ILE A 31 -1.82 -9.95 8.03
CA ILE A 31 -1.50 -11.37 7.85
C ILE A 31 -2.24 -12.19 8.91
N GLY A 32 -3.18 -13.03 8.50
CA GLY A 32 -3.84 -14.03 9.35
C GLY A 32 -4.53 -13.49 10.61
N GLY A 33 -4.80 -12.18 10.68
CA GLY A 33 -5.32 -11.51 11.88
C GLY A 33 -4.30 -11.33 13.01
N LYS A 34 -3.03 -11.70 12.80
CA LYS A 34 -1.95 -11.63 13.81
C LYS A 34 -1.08 -10.40 13.63
N HIS A 35 -0.67 -10.13 12.38
CA HIS A 35 0.26 -9.05 12.06
C HIS A 35 -0.43 -7.94 11.27
N THR A 36 -0.06 -6.70 11.56
CA THR A 36 -0.39 -5.53 10.74
C THR A 36 0.89 -4.76 10.47
N ILE A 37 1.30 -4.73 9.21
CA ILE A 37 2.54 -4.12 8.76
C ILE A 37 2.21 -2.90 7.91
N ARG A 38 2.72 -1.74 8.30
CA ARG A 38 2.58 -0.51 7.52
C ARG A 38 3.62 -0.49 6.40
N ALA A 39 3.19 -0.19 5.17
CA ALA A 39 4.10 0.06 4.07
C ALA A 39 4.83 1.39 4.29
N VAL A 40 6.07 1.47 3.82
CA VAL A 40 6.92 2.65 3.94
C VAL A 40 7.16 3.21 2.55
N ALA A 41 6.72 4.44 2.32
CA ALA A 41 6.96 5.13 1.08
C ALA A 41 8.41 5.60 0.95
N ASP A 42 8.84 5.82 -0.29
CA ASP A 42 10.14 6.44 -0.57
C ASP A 42 10.16 7.94 -0.21
N GLU A 43 11.34 8.54 -0.31
CA GLU A 43 11.53 9.94 0.07
C GLU A 43 10.76 10.92 -0.83
N LYS A 44 10.51 10.56 -2.09
CA LYS A 44 9.74 11.39 -3.03
C LYS A 44 8.31 11.59 -2.58
N SER A 45 7.72 10.63 -1.87
CA SER A 45 6.35 10.77 -1.40
C SER A 45 6.17 11.90 -0.37
N LYS A 46 7.26 12.43 0.21
CA LYS A 46 7.21 13.63 1.06
C LYS A 46 6.77 14.89 0.30
N GLU A 47 6.98 14.91 -1.01
CA GLU A 47 6.54 16.01 -1.89
C GLU A 47 5.02 16.23 -1.83
N ASP A 48 4.23 15.21 -1.48
CA ASP A 48 2.77 15.34 -1.30
C ASP A 48 2.41 16.46 -0.32
N TYR A 49 3.17 16.55 0.78
CA TYR A 49 2.96 17.53 1.83
C TYR A 49 3.43 18.93 1.42
N GLU A 50 4.52 19.01 0.66
CA GLU A 50 5.07 20.29 0.16
C GLU A 50 4.17 20.90 -0.92
N TYR A 51 3.66 20.08 -1.84
CA TYR A 51 2.78 20.52 -2.92
C TYR A 51 1.30 20.60 -2.52
N GLY A 52 0.92 20.05 -1.36
CA GLY A 52 -0.46 20.01 -0.89
C GLY A 52 -1.38 19.15 -1.75
N LYS A 53 -0.84 18.15 -2.45
CA LYS A 53 -1.60 17.17 -3.25
C LYS A 53 -0.86 15.84 -3.34
N ALA A 54 -1.59 14.73 -3.34
CA ALA A 54 -0.99 13.42 -3.56
C ALA A 54 -0.40 13.27 -4.97
N ALA A 55 0.75 12.59 -5.06
CA ALA A 55 1.24 12.04 -6.31
C ALA A 55 0.31 10.92 -6.82
N VAL A 56 0.30 10.70 -8.13
CA VAL A 56 -0.49 9.61 -8.74
C VAL A 56 0.24 8.26 -8.73
N VAL A 57 1.53 8.27 -8.38
CA VAL A 57 2.37 7.06 -8.28
C VAL A 57 3.22 7.17 -7.02
N HIS A 58 3.20 6.11 -6.19
CA HIS A 58 4.05 5.98 -5.01
C HIS A 58 4.83 4.67 -5.05
N PHE A 59 6.10 4.72 -4.64
CA PHE A 59 6.91 3.53 -4.44
C PHE A 59 6.91 3.17 -2.96
N LEU A 60 6.38 1.98 -2.65
CA LEU A 60 6.21 1.49 -1.30
C LEU A 60 7.08 0.25 -1.06
N LYS A 61 7.70 0.18 0.11
CA LYS A 61 8.39 -1.01 0.61
C LYS A 61 7.65 -1.54 1.82
N VAL A 62 7.46 -2.85 1.86
CA VAL A 62 6.94 -3.57 3.03
C VAL A 62 8.08 -4.45 3.52
N LYS A 63 8.45 -4.30 4.78
CA LYS A 63 9.53 -5.08 5.40
C LYS A 63 8.89 -6.08 6.34
N PHE A 64 9.16 -7.36 6.08
CA PHE A 64 8.73 -8.44 6.94
C PHE A 64 9.91 -8.93 7.77
N THR A 65 9.66 -9.28 9.02
CA THR A 65 10.54 -10.17 9.79
C THR A 65 10.39 -11.60 9.27
N ASP A 66 11.33 -12.49 9.58
CA ASP A 66 11.26 -13.91 9.18
C ASP A 66 9.95 -14.59 9.62
N GLU A 67 9.48 -14.32 10.85
CA GLU A 67 8.20 -14.84 11.36
C GLU A 67 7.00 -14.37 10.49
N GLN A 68 6.94 -13.07 10.22
CA GLN A 68 5.91 -12.49 9.35
C GLN A 68 5.96 -13.03 7.92
N ALA A 69 7.15 -13.29 7.38
CA ALA A 69 7.31 -13.86 6.04
C ALA A 69 6.82 -15.32 6.01
N GLU A 70 7.07 -16.09 7.07
CA GLU A 70 6.55 -17.44 7.23
C GLU A 70 5.02 -17.47 7.38
N ASP A 71 4.46 -16.56 8.16
CA ASP A 71 3.01 -16.42 8.29
C ASP A 71 2.39 -15.91 6.99
N PHE A 72 3.07 -15.04 6.22
CA PHE A 72 2.61 -14.58 4.92
C PHE A 72 2.36 -15.76 3.97
N LYS A 73 3.19 -16.81 4.03
CA LYS A 73 3.00 -18.01 3.20
C LYS A 73 1.73 -18.78 3.55
N LYS A 74 1.41 -18.87 4.84
CA LYS A 74 0.38 -19.78 5.38
C LYS A 74 -0.99 -19.13 5.49
N GLU A 75 -1.04 -17.84 5.75
CA GLU A 75 -2.26 -17.13 6.14
C GLU A 75 -2.90 -16.34 5.00
N GLN A 76 -4.16 -15.94 5.17
CA GLN A 76 -4.81 -14.99 4.25
C GLN A 76 -4.26 -13.58 4.47
N ILE A 77 -4.00 -12.87 3.36
CA ILE A 77 -3.46 -11.51 3.37
C ILE A 77 -4.56 -10.53 2.99
N ARG A 78 -4.70 -9.44 3.75
CA ARG A 78 -5.53 -8.30 3.38
C ARG A 78 -4.66 -7.05 3.23
N ILE A 79 -4.97 -6.24 2.22
CA ILE A 79 -4.32 -4.94 2.01
C ILE A 79 -5.37 -3.87 2.31
N GLU A 80 -5.01 -2.93 3.19
CA GLU A 80 -5.87 -1.83 3.61
C GLU A 80 -5.23 -0.49 3.24
N ILE A 81 -6.05 0.45 2.80
CA ILE A 81 -5.77 1.88 2.87
C ILE A 81 -6.71 2.46 3.92
N ASN A 82 -6.17 3.04 4.98
CA ASN A 82 -6.95 3.64 6.08
C ASN A 82 -6.65 5.14 6.20
N HIS A 83 -6.83 5.87 5.11
CA HIS A 83 -6.66 7.31 5.07
C HIS A 83 -7.98 8.02 5.47
N PRO A 84 -7.97 9.16 6.17
CA PRO A 84 -9.19 9.85 6.58
C PRO A 84 -10.19 10.13 5.44
N ASN A 85 -9.67 10.44 4.25
CA ASN A 85 -10.46 10.75 3.05
C ASN A 85 -10.58 9.57 2.07
N TYR A 86 -10.01 8.40 2.38
CA TYR A 86 -10.14 7.20 1.54
C TYR A 86 -9.89 5.93 2.36
N LYS A 87 -10.92 5.09 2.47
CA LYS A 87 -10.85 3.80 3.16
C LYS A 87 -11.22 2.67 2.24
N ALA A 88 -10.32 1.72 2.08
CA ALA A 88 -10.52 0.53 1.27
C ALA A 88 -9.77 -0.65 1.88
N ILE A 89 -10.36 -1.84 1.80
CA ILE A 89 -9.69 -3.08 2.18
C ILE A 89 -10.02 -4.16 1.15
N THR A 90 -9.01 -4.93 0.78
CA THR A 90 -9.19 -6.06 -0.13
C THR A 90 -8.43 -7.27 0.37
N THR A 91 -8.89 -8.46 -0.03
CA THR A 91 -8.16 -9.70 0.20
C THR A 91 -7.25 -9.95 -0.98
N LEU A 92 -5.99 -10.25 -0.71
CA LEU A 92 -5.03 -10.56 -1.76
C LEU A 92 -5.43 -11.89 -2.43
N PRO A 93 -5.63 -11.92 -3.76
CA PRO A 93 -5.93 -13.16 -4.46
C PRO A 93 -4.81 -14.18 -4.29
N GLU A 94 -5.16 -15.46 -4.18
CA GLU A 94 -4.20 -16.53 -3.91
C GLU A 94 -3.12 -16.61 -4.99
N GLU A 95 -3.48 -16.45 -6.26
CA GLU A 95 -2.53 -16.46 -7.38
C GLU A 95 -1.46 -15.36 -7.23
N VAL A 96 -1.85 -14.15 -6.85
CA VAL A 96 -0.93 -13.03 -6.61
C VAL A 96 -0.07 -13.29 -5.38
N LYS A 97 -0.66 -13.84 -4.32
CA LYS A 97 0.06 -14.21 -3.10
C LYS A 97 1.16 -15.24 -3.41
N GLN A 98 0.88 -16.24 -4.24
CA GLN A 98 1.88 -17.26 -4.63
C GLN A 98 3.06 -16.67 -5.40
N GLU A 99 2.84 -15.68 -6.27
CA GLU A 99 3.94 -14.98 -6.93
C GLU A 99 4.77 -14.16 -5.94
N LEU A 100 4.12 -13.41 -5.04
CA LEU A 100 4.83 -12.62 -4.03
C LEU A 100 5.64 -13.47 -3.05
N ILE A 101 5.20 -14.69 -2.74
CA ILE A 101 5.96 -15.62 -1.90
C ILE A 101 7.35 -15.93 -2.51
N LYS A 102 7.45 -16.01 -3.84
CA LYS A 102 8.74 -16.29 -4.51
C LYS A 102 9.74 -15.16 -4.26
N ASP A 103 9.29 -13.92 -4.28
CA ASP A 103 10.11 -12.74 -4.00
C ASP A 103 10.60 -12.72 -2.53
N LEU A 104 9.79 -13.23 -1.59
CA LEU A 104 10.16 -13.33 -0.17
C LEU A 104 11.23 -14.40 0.11
N THR A 105 11.35 -15.39 -0.77
CA THR A 105 12.32 -16.49 -0.67
C THR A 105 13.54 -16.33 -1.56
N SER A 106 13.55 -15.30 -2.40
CA SER A 106 14.67 -15.03 -3.31
C SER A 106 15.75 -14.27 -2.56
N GLU A 107 16.82 -14.98 -2.19
CA GLU A 107 18.09 -14.40 -1.72
C GLU A 107 18.88 -13.71 -2.85
#